data_AF-A0A4R6RNQ5-F1
#
_entry.id   AF-A0A4R6RNQ5-F1
#
_cell.length_a   1.000
_cell.length_b   1.000
_cell.length_c   1.000
_cell.angle_alpha   90.00
_cell.angle_beta   90.00
_cell.angle_gamma   90.00
#
_symmetry.space_group_name_H-M   'P 1'
#
loop_
_entity.id
_entity.type
_entity.pdbx_description
1 polymer ?
#
loop_
_entity_poly.entity_id
_entity_poly.type
_entity_poly.pdbx_seq_one_letter_code
_entity_poly.pdbx_strand_id
1 'polypeptide(L)'
;MTTTRSAPVWKLPLFRLLALNALAGATAGLVVSTGLVVLDVGGFGRLVAGDDTPLVPYALVTAGFVITLASVAMGVAVMRLGEGGEGGR
;
A
#
# COMPACT_ATOMS: atom_id res chain seq x y z
N MET A 1 1.97 -1.62 -40.64
CA MET A 1 3.10 -1.91 -39.73
C MET A 1 3.30 -0.67 -38.85
N THR A 2 2.45 -0.52 -37.82
CA THR A 2 2.45 0.63 -36.90
C THR A 2 3.42 0.33 -35.76
N THR A 3 4.54 1.05 -35.74
CA THR A 3 5.57 0.91 -34.69
C THR A 3 5.08 1.62 -33.42
N THR A 4 4.70 0.85 -32.40
CA THR A 4 4.36 1.39 -31.08
C THR A 4 5.66 1.80 -30.41
N ARG A 5 5.93 3.10 -30.37
CA ARG A 5 7.05 3.68 -29.63
C ARG A 5 6.79 3.47 -28.14
N SER A 6 7.50 2.53 -27.52
CA SER A 6 7.42 2.24 -26.09
C SER A 6 7.81 3.49 -25.28
N ALA A 7 6.82 4.25 -24.82
CA ALA A 7 7.05 5.25 -23.79
C ALA A 7 7.50 4.52 -22.50
N PRO A 8 8.48 5.04 -21.76
CA PRO A 8 8.90 4.41 -20.51
C PRO A 8 7.70 4.32 -19.55
N VAL A 9 7.48 3.13 -18.96
CA VAL A 9 6.32 2.79 -18.10
C VAL A 9 6.04 3.83 -17.00
N TRP A 10 7.09 4.45 -16.48
CA TRP A 10 7.04 5.49 -15.45
C TRP A 10 6.34 6.79 -15.88
N LYS A 11 6.18 7.03 -17.19
CA LYS A 11 5.46 8.20 -17.74
C LYS A 11 3.98 7.94 -17.96
N LEU A 12 3.49 6.73 -17.74
CA LEU A 12 2.07 6.42 -17.91
C LEU A 12 1.26 7.07 -16.78
N PRO A 13 0.18 7.80 -17.08
CA PRO A 13 -0.66 8.45 -16.06
C PRO A 13 -1.24 7.45 -15.07
N LEU A 14 -1.54 6.23 -15.54
CA LEU A 14 -2.00 5.12 -14.70
C LEU A 14 -0.93 4.68 -13.69
N PHE A 15 0.32 4.52 -14.11
CA PHE A 15 1.40 4.11 -13.21
C PHE A 15 1.60 5.12 -12.08
N ARG A 16 1.55 6.43 -12.40
CA ARG A 16 1.62 7.49 -11.40
C ARG A 16 0.44 7.45 -10.43
N LEU A 17 -0.77 7.18 -10.93
CA LEU A 17 -1.97 7.08 -10.11
C LEU A 17 -1.91 5.88 -9.16
N LEU A 18 -1.49 4.71 -9.66
CA LEU A 18 -1.28 3.51 -8.84
C LEU A 18 -0.17 3.73 -7.80
N ALA A 19 0.97 4.29 -8.19
CA ALA A 19 2.09 4.51 -7.27
C ALA A 19 1.71 5.45 -6.11
N LEU A 20 0.96 6.52 -6.38
CA LEU A 20 0.48 7.44 -5.33
C LEU A 20 -0.53 6.76 -4.39
N ASN A 21 -1.45 5.95 -4.91
CA ASN A 21 -2.41 5.23 -4.08
C ASN A 21 -1.74 4.09 -3.30
N ALA A 22 -0.77 3.40 -3.88
CA ALA A 22 0.05 2.41 -3.20
C ALA A 22 0.80 3.04 -2.01
N LEU A 23 1.36 4.24 -2.19
CA LEU A 23 1.99 4.98 -1.11
C LEU A 23 0.99 5.32 0.01
N ALA A 24 -0.23 5.77 -0.33
CA ALA A 24 -1.27 6.01 0.66
C ALA A 24 -1.61 4.73 1.46
N GLY A 25 -1.82 3.61 0.78
CA GLY A 25 -2.07 2.33 1.44
C GLY A 25 -0.88 1.83 2.27
N ALA A 26 0.36 2.05 1.81
CA ALA A 26 1.56 1.73 2.57
C ALA A 26 1.68 2.58 3.85
N THR A 27 1.42 3.89 3.77
CA THR A 27 1.40 4.77 4.94
C THR A 27 0.34 4.35 5.96
N ALA A 28 -0.85 3.96 5.50
CA ALA A 28 -1.88 3.40 6.38
C ALA A 28 -1.41 2.10 7.05
N GLY A 29 -0.74 1.22 6.30
CA GLY A 29 -0.15 -0.01 6.84
C GLY A 29 0.88 0.24 7.94
N LEU A 30 1.76 1.24 7.75
CA LEU A 30 2.72 1.66 8.77
C LEU A 30 2.04 2.22 10.02
N VAL A 31 1.00 3.06 9.84
CA VAL A 31 0.25 3.63 10.96
C VAL A 31 -0.44 2.54 11.77
N VAL A 32 -1.08 1.58 11.09
CA VAL A 32 -1.76 0.46 11.76
C VAL A 32 -0.76 -0.45 12.47
N SER A 33 0.34 -0.83 11.82
CA SER A 33 1.35 -1.71 12.44
C SER A 33 2.02 -1.05 13.64
N THR A 34 2.31 0.25 13.57
CA THR A 34 2.84 1.02 14.71
C THR A 34 1.79 1.10 15.82
N GLY A 35 0.53 1.38 15.47
CA GLY A 35 -0.58 1.41 16.42
C GLY A 35 -0.75 0.09 17.18
N LEU A 36 -0.64 -1.06 16.49
CA LEU A 36 -0.71 -2.37 17.13
C LEU A 36 0.33 -2.56 18.24
N VAL A 37 1.57 -2.11 17.99
CA VAL A 37 2.66 -2.21 18.98
C VAL A 37 2.44 -1.23 20.13
N VAL A 38 2.14 0.04 19.84
CA VAL A 38 1.97 1.09 20.85
C VAL A 38 0.77 0.83 21.76
N LEU A 39 -0.34 0.34 21.21
CA LEU A 39 -1.54 0.02 21.97
C LEU A 39 -1.48 -1.38 22.61
N ASP A 40 -0.38 -2.13 22.43
CA ASP A 40 -0.19 -3.50 22.93
C ASP A 40 -1.38 -4.42 22.60
N VAL A 41 -1.88 -4.32 21.36
CA VAL A 41 -3.11 -5.03 20.95
C VAL A 41 -2.88 -6.53 21.00
N GLY A 42 -3.67 -7.22 21.83
CA GLY A 42 -3.51 -8.67 22.04
C GLY A 42 -2.16 -9.06 22.68
N GLY A 43 -1.47 -8.13 23.33
CA GLY A 43 -0.13 -8.36 23.89
C GLY A 43 1.01 -8.36 22.86
N PHE A 44 0.74 -7.96 21.61
CA PHE A 44 1.72 -7.96 20.53
C PHE A 44 2.95 -7.09 20.85
N GLY A 45 2.75 -5.93 21.48
CA GLY A 45 3.85 -5.04 21.84
C GLY A 45 4.80 -5.70 22.85
N ARG A 46 4.25 -6.39 23.85
CA ARG A 46 5.05 -7.17 24.81
C ARG A 46 5.73 -8.37 24.19
N LEU A 47 5.05 -9.08 23.29
CA LEU A 47 5.62 -10.22 22.57
C LEU A 47 6.81 -9.80 21.73
N VAL A 48 6.68 -8.69 21.00
CA VAL A 48 7.78 -8.11 20.22
C VAL A 48 8.92 -7.69 21.14
N ALA A 49 8.63 -6.97 22.24
CA ALA A 49 9.66 -6.46 23.15
C ALA A 49 10.40 -7.55 23.96
N GLY A 50 9.80 -8.72 24.14
CA GLY A 50 10.39 -9.86 24.86
C GLY A 50 11.21 -10.82 23.99
N ASP A 51 11.25 -10.62 22.68
CA ASP A 51 12.01 -11.45 21.73
C ASP A 51 13.45 -10.92 21.60
N ASP A 52 14.41 -11.82 21.36
CA ASP A 52 15.80 -11.45 21.03
C ASP A 52 15.90 -10.75 19.66
N THR A 53 14.89 -10.96 18.80
CA THR A 53 14.82 -10.43 17.44
C THR A 53 13.52 -9.64 17.19
N PRO A 54 13.25 -8.57 17.95
CA PRO A 54 11.98 -7.82 17.92
C PRO A 54 11.64 -7.27 16.52
N LEU A 55 12.66 -7.03 15.70
CA LEU A 55 12.51 -6.47 14.38
C LEU A 55 11.83 -7.43 13.39
N VAL A 56 12.03 -8.74 13.55
CA VAL A 56 11.49 -9.76 12.63
C VAL A 56 9.95 -9.84 12.68
N PRO A 57 9.30 -10.07 13.84
CA PRO A 57 7.84 -10.13 13.91
C PRO A 57 7.21 -8.80 13.52
N TYR A 58 7.80 -7.68 13.92
CA TYR A 58 7.32 -6.35 13.53
C TYR A 58 7.40 -6.12 12.02
N ALA A 59 8.50 -6.51 11.38
CA ALA A 59 8.68 -6.38 9.93
C ALA A 59 7.69 -7.26 9.17
N LEU A 60 7.46 -8.50 9.62
CA LEU A 60 6.48 -9.41 9.00
C LEU A 60 5.05 -8.85 9.07
N VAL A 61 4.63 -8.37 10.25
CA VAL A 61 3.31 -7.76 10.43
C VAL A 61 3.16 -6.51 9.56
N THR A 62 4.19 -5.64 9.58
CA THR A 62 4.18 -4.40 8.82
C THR A 62 4.13 -4.66 7.32
N ALA A 63 4.93 -5.61 6.83
CA ALA A 63 4.91 -6.02 5.43
C ALA A 63 3.53 -6.55 5.02
N GLY A 64 2.90 -7.39 5.86
CA GLY A 64 1.53 -7.87 5.62
C GLY A 64 0.53 -6.73 5.47
N PHE A 65 0.47 -5.81 6.44
CA PHE A 65 -0.44 -4.67 6.37
C PHE A 65 -0.17 -3.75 5.18
N VAL A 66 1.10 -3.44 4.90
CA VAL A 66 1.49 -2.59 3.77
C VAL A 66 1.05 -3.21 2.46
N ILE A 67 1.32 -4.50 2.24
CA ILE A 67 0.95 -5.19 1.00
C ILE A 67 -0.57 -5.21 0.83
N THR A 68 -1.31 -5.57 1.89
CA THR A 68 -2.78 -5.63 1.84
C THR A 68 -3.40 -4.25 1.57
N LEU A 69 -3.02 -3.22 2.32
CA LEU A 69 -3.63 -1.89 2.20
C LEU A 69 -3.19 -1.15 0.93
N ALA A 70 -1.93 -1.30 0.50
CA ALA A 70 -1.48 -0.77 -0.78
C ALA A 70 -2.25 -1.40 -1.95
N SER A 71 -2.50 -2.71 -1.90
CA SER A 71 -3.31 -3.41 -2.90
C SER A 71 -4.75 -2.91 -2.93
N VAL A 72 -5.39 -2.77 -1.76
CA VAL A 72 -6.74 -2.20 -1.66
C VAL A 72 -6.80 -0.78 -2.22
N ALA A 73 -5.86 0.09 -1.83
CA ALA A 73 -5.81 1.47 -2.31
C ALA A 73 -5.63 1.55 -3.84
N MET A 74 -4.74 0.73 -4.41
CA MET A 74 -4.59 0.64 -5.87
C MET A 74 -5.87 0.14 -6.55
N GLY A 75 -6.53 -0.89 -6.00
CA GLY A 75 -7.79 -1.42 -6.52
C GLY A 75 -8.91 -0.39 -6.53
N VAL A 76 -9.08 0.34 -5.42
CA VAL A 76 -10.05 1.45 -5.32
C VAL A 76 -9.75 2.53 -6.35
N ALA A 77 -8.48 2.88 -6.52
CA ALA A 77 -8.06 3.90 -7.48
C ALA A 77 -8.40 3.51 -8.93
N VAL A 78 -8.27 2.23 -9.29
CA VAL A 78 -8.68 1.71 -10.59
C VAL A 78 -10.20 1.74 -10.75
N MET A 79 -10.98 1.38 -9.73
CA MET A 79 -12.45 1.46 -9.78
C MET A 79 -12.93 2.90 -10.00
N ARG A 80 -12.27 3.88 -9.36
CA ARG A 80 -12.59 5.32 -9.50
C ARG A 80 -12.35 5.85 -10.91
N LEU A 81 -11.41 5.27 -11.67
CA LEU A 81 -11.21 5.64 -13.07
C LEU A 81 -12.43 5.35 -13.94
N GLY A 82 -13.18 4.29 -13.64
CA GLY A 82 -14.44 3.96 -14.31
C GLY A 82 -15.56 4.97 -14.00
N GLU A 83 -15.61 5.47 -12.77
CA GLU A 83 -16.62 6.45 -12.33
C GLU A 83 -16.41 7.86 -12.93
N GLY A 84 -15.17 8.20 -13.29
CA GLY A 84 -14.82 9.50 -13.91
C GLY A 84 -14.85 9.51 -15.44
N GLY A 85 -15.12 8.37 -16.09
CA GLY A 85 -15.07 8.20 -17.55
C GLY A 85 -16.34 8.58 -18.32
N GLU A 86 -17.46 8.79 -17.62
CA GLU A 86 -18.74 9.26 -18.20
C GLU A 86 -18.94 10.78 -18.03
N GLY A 87 -17.84 11.53 -18.07
CA GLY A 87 -17.83 12.98 -18.20
C GLY A 87 -17.55 13.41 -19.64
N GLY A 88 -18.42 13.01 -20.58
CA GLY A 88 -18.43 13.59 -21.92
C GLY A 88 -18.81 15.06 -21.87
N ARG A 89 -17.81 15.95 -21.88
CA ARG A 89 -17.80 17.29 -22.50
C ARG A 89 -16.38 17.65 -22.91
#